data_AF-A0AAV8U5B3-F1
#
_entry.id   AF-A0AAV8U5B3-F1
#
_cell.length_a   1.000
_cell.length_b   1.000
_cell.length_c   1.000
_cell.angle_alpha   90.00
_cell.angle_beta   90.00
_cell.angle_gamma   90.00
#
_symmetry.space_group_name_H-M   'P 1'
#
loop_
_entity.id
_entity.type
_entity.pdbx_description
1 polymer ?
#
loop_
_entity_poly.entity_id
_entity_poly.type
_entity_poly.pdbx_seq_one_letter_code
_entity_poly.pdbx_strand_id
1 'polypeptide(L)'
;MEVFDDRRGSAVMVAAFLALLYVGVTLISLGPRSISLQGSLMSWTHSTAPSLTQAHVSITCDRPPRDYDLCSINGSSLLDPNSSTFFIMDPNRSNQTDVVMKIHPYPRKKDKTAISLVKEINIVATPPKVPCGVTHNSPALVFSTGGYTGNFFHDLNEGLIPLYITVQTIFYDQDIILVISDWRERWFRKYADLLLHLTHHPVINMDNQTATHCFPSVTVGLIKHGAMVINTTMVPHPKTLVTFQELLQNAYSNTSNTLGLDNIDLEKHKSSSARPRLVIIQREGAGAGRVILNIEEVTAVSEEVGFEVEVLKPRQSSRLADSYRLIHGSHAMIGVHGAGMTHLFFLRPGSVLGQIIPLGTEFVSWDCFEKPARVLGLRYSKYEIEVAESSLIEKFKVDELVLKNPKAYVGGNWSNMHVYMRVQNVKLDIPRFRRFLKRVYENAREFMDKGY
;
A
#
# COMPACT_ATOMS: atom_id res chain seq x y z
N MET A 1 10.84 -30.73 11.36
CA MET A 1 10.48 -31.99 12.04
C MET A 1 9.61 -31.60 13.21
N GLU A 2 8.30 -31.58 13.00
CA GLU A 2 7.24 -31.74 14.01
C GLU A 2 5.89 -31.65 13.27
N VAL A 3 4.98 -32.53 13.68
CA VAL A 3 3.80 -32.99 12.97
C VAL A 3 2.61 -32.10 13.30
N PHE A 4 1.86 -31.63 12.29
CA PHE A 4 0.53 -31.07 12.47
C PHE A 4 -0.49 -32.00 11.81
N ASP A 5 -1.25 -32.70 12.67
CA ASP A 5 -2.56 -33.26 12.37
C ASP A 5 -3.61 -32.18 12.70
N ASP A 6 -4.43 -31.80 11.73
CA ASP A 6 -5.73 -31.22 12.01
C ASP A 6 -6.71 -31.55 10.87
N ARG A 7 -7.32 -32.73 10.99
CA ARG A 7 -8.62 -33.02 10.37
C ARG A 7 -9.73 -32.39 11.21
N ARG A 8 -10.41 -31.38 10.67
CA ARG A 8 -11.89 -31.26 10.56
C ARG A 8 -12.30 -29.82 10.21
N GLY A 9 -13.21 -29.69 9.25
CA GLY A 9 -13.95 -28.42 9.06
C GLY A 9 -14.36 -28.07 7.64
N SER A 10 -14.61 -29.05 6.76
CA SER A 10 -15.31 -28.82 5.50
C SER A 10 -16.81 -29.02 5.73
N ALA A 11 -17.56 -27.91 5.88
CA ALA A 11 -19.00 -27.82 5.66
C ALA A 11 -19.41 -26.35 5.83
N VAL A 12 -20.42 -25.93 5.06
CA VAL A 12 -20.99 -24.56 5.00
C VAL A 12 -20.33 -23.64 3.96
N MET A 13 -20.41 -24.08 2.71
CA MET A 13 -20.44 -23.16 1.56
C MET A 13 -21.54 -23.58 0.59
N VAL A 14 -22.82 -23.55 1.01
CA VAL A 14 -23.99 -23.54 0.09
C VAL A 14 -25.17 -22.91 0.84
N ALA A 15 -25.42 -21.60 0.63
CA ALA A 15 -26.72 -20.93 0.78
C ALA A 15 -26.54 -19.40 0.89
N ALA A 16 -26.26 -18.71 -0.21
CA ALA A 16 -26.47 -17.25 -0.30
C ALA A 16 -26.52 -16.75 -1.76
N PHE A 17 -27.08 -17.54 -2.67
CA PHE A 17 -27.44 -17.09 -4.00
C PHE A 17 -28.85 -17.61 -4.27
N LEU A 18 -29.84 -16.71 -4.15
CA LEU A 18 -31.19 -16.70 -4.76
C LEU A 18 -32.17 -15.96 -3.82
N ALA A 19 -32.26 -14.64 -3.99
CA ALA A 19 -33.47 -13.88 -3.70
C ALA A 19 -33.43 -12.59 -4.55
N LEU A 20 -33.80 -12.78 -5.82
CA LEU A 20 -34.14 -11.75 -6.79
C LEU A 20 -35.47 -11.10 -6.42
N LEU A 21 -35.56 -9.79 -6.67
CA LEU A 21 -36.65 -9.06 -7.36
C LEU A 21 -38.10 -9.12 -6.82
N TYR A 22 -38.79 -7.97 -7.01
CA TYR A 22 -40.21 -7.64 -6.75
C TYR A 22 -40.52 -7.27 -5.28
N VAL A 23 -41.10 -6.12 -4.91
CA VAL A 23 -42.27 -5.33 -5.36
C VAL A 23 -42.08 -3.90 -4.78
N GLY A 24 -42.57 -2.75 -5.25
CA GLY A 24 -43.51 -2.33 -6.27
C GLY A 24 -43.81 -0.84 -6.05
N VAL A 25 -44.15 -0.14 -7.14
CA VAL A 25 -44.52 1.28 -7.18
C VAL A 25 -45.83 1.53 -6.43
N THR A 26 -45.91 2.61 -5.62
CA THR A 26 -47.18 3.31 -5.37
C THR A 26 -46.94 4.80 -5.07
N LEU A 27 -47.45 5.64 -5.99
CA LEU A 27 -47.69 7.07 -5.83
C LEU A 27 -48.98 7.28 -5.03
N ILE A 28 -48.97 8.13 -4.00
CA ILE A 28 -50.15 8.89 -3.57
C ILE A 28 -49.72 10.32 -3.19
N SER A 29 -50.35 11.28 -3.87
CA SER A 29 -50.28 12.73 -3.63
C SER A 29 -51.12 13.16 -2.44
N LEU A 30 -50.61 14.06 -1.60
CA LEU A 30 -51.44 15.04 -0.88
C LEU A 30 -50.71 16.39 -0.81
N GLY A 31 -51.44 17.45 -1.14
CA GLY A 31 -50.97 18.78 -1.53
C GLY A 31 -50.56 19.74 -0.40
N PRO A 32 -50.48 21.06 -0.72
CA PRO A 32 -49.56 21.99 -0.08
C PRO A 32 -50.14 22.59 1.21
N ARG A 33 -49.31 22.76 2.24
CA ARG A 33 -49.64 23.59 3.41
C ARG A 33 -48.68 24.78 3.53
N SER A 34 -49.22 25.90 3.07
CA SER A 34 -49.07 27.27 3.57
C SER A 34 -48.01 27.53 4.66
N ILE A 35 -47.06 28.37 4.29
CA ILE A 35 -46.16 29.13 5.17
C ILE A 35 -46.99 30.17 5.94
N SER A 36 -46.97 30.12 7.28
CA SER A 36 -47.38 31.24 8.12
C SER A 36 -46.16 31.84 8.82
N LEU A 37 -45.77 33.02 8.38
CA LEU A 37 -44.84 33.90 9.10
C LEU A 37 -45.61 34.58 10.23
N GLN A 38 -45.37 34.16 11.47
CA GLN A 38 -45.73 34.91 12.66
C GLN A 38 -44.45 35.28 13.39
N GLY A 39 -44.10 36.57 13.31
CA GLY A 39 -43.02 37.16 14.07
C GLY A 39 -43.39 37.24 15.54
N SER A 40 -42.61 36.57 16.40
CA SER A 40 -42.55 36.88 17.82
C SER A 40 -41.28 37.70 18.09
N LEU A 41 -41.45 38.91 18.60
CA LEU A 41 -40.38 39.67 19.26
C LEU A 41 -39.82 38.81 20.41
N MET A 42 -38.59 38.34 20.28
CA MET A 42 -37.85 37.76 21.40
C MET A 42 -37.16 38.88 22.18
N SER A 43 -37.57 39.01 23.44
CA SER A 43 -36.91 39.80 24.46
C SER A 43 -35.46 39.37 24.64
N TRP A 44 -34.54 40.35 24.64
CA TRP A 44 -33.14 40.13 24.94
C TRP A 44 -32.97 39.86 26.44
N THR A 45 -32.86 38.58 26.80
CA THR A 45 -32.22 38.18 28.07
C THR A 45 -30.77 37.90 27.78
N HIS A 46 -29.86 38.57 28.50
CA HIS A 46 -28.43 38.27 28.49
C HIS A 46 -28.20 36.81 28.95
N SER A 47 -28.10 35.91 27.98
CA SER A 47 -27.54 34.58 28.21
C SER A 47 -26.02 34.72 28.25
N THR A 48 -25.47 34.54 29.44
CA THR A 48 -24.06 34.26 29.68
C THR A 48 -23.56 33.24 28.66
N ALA A 49 -22.43 33.55 28.01
CA ALA A 49 -21.76 32.64 27.09
C ALA A 49 -21.64 31.23 27.71
N PRO A 50 -21.94 30.15 26.97
CA PRO A 50 -21.67 28.83 27.50
C PRO A 50 -20.16 28.71 27.69
N SER A 51 -19.77 28.42 28.93
CA SER A 51 -18.42 27.99 29.27
C SER A 51 -17.99 26.91 28.28
N LEU A 52 -16.79 27.07 27.71
CA LEU A 52 -16.11 26.04 26.93
C LEU A 52 -16.20 24.72 27.70
N THR A 53 -17.06 23.80 27.24
CA THR A 53 -17.12 22.45 27.77
C THR A 53 -15.74 21.84 27.55
N GLN A 54 -15.06 21.54 28.65
CA GLN A 54 -13.77 20.86 28.70
C GLN A 54 -13.88 19.61 27.83
N ALA A 55 -13.17 19.58 26.69
CA ALA A 55 -13.20 18.43 25.80
C ALA A 55 -12.67 17.22 26.60
N HIS A 56 -13.54 16.26 26.90
CA HIS A 56 -13.14 15.04 27.61
C HIS A 56 -12.08 14.31 26.78
N VAL A 57 -10.89 14.09 27.35
CA VAL A 57 -9.87 13.28 26.70
C VAL A 57 -10.41 11.86 26.56
N SER A 58 -10.62 11.40 25.33
CA SER A 58 -11.24 10.11 25.04
C SER A 58 -10.31 9.24 24.20
N ILE A 59 -10.24 7.94 24.53
CA ILE A 59 -9.62 6.95 23.66
C ILE A 59 -10.70 6.35 22.79
N THR A 60 -10.51 6.37 21.48
CA THR A 60 -11.40 5.71 20.52
C THR A 60 -10.59 4.68 19.75
N CYS A 61 -11.07 3.45 19.65
CA CYS A 61 -10.43 2.40 18.85
C CYS A 61 -11.41 1.86 17.81
N ASP A 62 -11.05 1.96 16.54
CA ASP A 62 -11.68 1.24 15.45
C ASP A 62 -10.93 -0.08 15.20
N ARG A 63 -11.67 -1.19 15.15
CA ARG A 63 -11.12 -2.55 15.04
C ARG A 63 -11.89 -3.36 14.02
N PRO A 64 -11.92 -2.95 12.73
CA PRO A 64 -12.67 -3.65 11.69
C PRO A 64 -12.22 -5.11 11.57
N PRO A 65 -13.08 -6.08 11.23
CA PRO A 65 -12.78 -7.49 11.48
C PRO A 65 -11.52 -8.09 10.83
N ARG A 66 -10.94 -7.49 9.78
CA ARG A 66 -9.89 -8.16 8.98
C ARG A 66 -8.63 -7.33 8.69
N ASP A 67 -8.73 -6.00 8.63
CA ASP A 67 -7.73 -5.23 7.89
C ASP A 67 -6.70 -4.55 8.78
N TYR A 68 -7.15 -3.88 9.84
CA TYR A 68 -6.30 -3.08 10.72
C TYR A 68 -6.94 -2.90 12.10
N ASP A 69 -6.16 -2.38 13.04
CA ASP A 69 -6.64 -1.70 14.24
C ASP A 69 -6.12 -0.26 14.20
N LEU A 70 -6.94 0.66 14.66
CA LEU A 70 -6.63 2.08 14.75
C LEU A 70 -7.14 2.60 16.09
N CYS A 71 -6.26 3.19 16.90
CA CYS A 71 -6.66 3.81 18.17
C CYS A 71 -6.20 5.26 18.22
N SER A 72 -7.07 6.17 18.64
CA SER A 72 -6.77 7.59 18.77
C SER A 72 -6.97 8.06 20.21
N ILE A 73 -6.03 8.86 20.70
CA ILE A 73 -6.09 9.60 21.96
C ILE A 73 -6.40 11.06 21.62
N ASN A 74 -7.63 11.48 21.87
CA ASN A 74 -8.07 12.85 21.60
C ASN A 74 -7.78 13.75 22.80
N GLY A 75 -6.50 14.12 22.95
CA GLY A 75 -6.02 15.00 24.01
C GLY A 75 -4.54 14.76 24.33
N SER A 76 -4.00 15.59 25.22
CA SER A 76 -2.59 15.55 25.60
C SER A 76 -2.17 14.16 26.03
N SER A 77 -1.06 13.70 25.49
CA SER A 77 -0.56 12.34 25.71
C SER A 77 0.95 12.33 25.81
N LEU A 78 1.49 11.33 26.51
CA LEU A 78 2.93 11.12 26.71
C LEU A 78 3.32 9.74 26.20
N LEU A 79 4.31 9.68 25.31
CA LEU A 79 5.03 8.47 24.92
C LEU A 79 6.19 8.24 25.88
N ASP A 80 6.18 7.09 26.56
CA ASP A 80 7.37 6.51 27.18
C ASP A 80 7.98 5.47 26.21
N PRO A 81 9.13 5.76 25.58
CA PRO A 81 9.73 4.85 24.62
C PRO A 81 10.25 3.56 25.26
N ASN A 82 10.63 3.58 26.55
CA ASN A 82 11.21 2.40 27.22
C ASN A 82 10.18 1.28 27.39
N SER A 83 8.94 1.65 27.72
CA SER A 83 7.82 0.71 27.85
C SER A 83 6.95 0.59 26.59
N SER A 84 7.24 1.40 25.55
CA SER A 84 6.41 1.52 24.35
C SER A 84 4.94 1.81 24.68
N THR A 85 4.75 2.77 25.60
CA THR A 85 3.43 3.09 26.18
C THR A 85 3.09 4.55 25.91
N PHE A 86 1.87 4.77 25.44
CA PHE A 86 1.24 6.09 25.42
C PHE A 86 0.32 6.24 26.63
N PHE A 87 0.48 7.32 27.38
CA PHE A 87 -0.35 7.66 28.52
C PHE A 87 -1.22 8.88 28.20
N ILE A 88 -2.44 8.92 28.74
CA ILE A 88 -3.26 10.13 28.73
C ILE A 88 -2.79 11.09 29.81
N MET A 89 -2.52 12.34 29.43
CA MET A 89 -2.18 13.43 30.35
C MET A 89 -3.45 14.19 30.77
N ASP A 90 -4.38 13.52 31.45
CA ASP A 90 -5.59 14.14 32.02
C ASP A 90 -5.57 14.06 33.55
N PRO A 91 -5.34 15.18 34.27
CA PRO A 91 -5.24 15.18 35.73
C PRO A 91 -6.52 14.69 36.42
N ASN A 92 -7.69 14.81 35.77
CA ASN A 92 -8.97 14.35 36.30
C ASN A 92 -9.12 12.82 36.28
N ARG A 93 -8.23 12.10 35.58
CA ARG A 93 -8.24 10.62 35.48
C ARG A 93 -7.28 9.92 36.44
N SER A 94 -6.60 10.67 37.31
CA SER A 94 -5.60 10.16 38.27
C SER A 94 -6.10 9.08 39.24
N ASN A 95 -7.43 8.98 39.45
CA ASN A 95 -8.07 8.01 40.35
C ASN A 95 -8.85 6.88 39.63
N GLN A 96 -8.72 6.74 38.32
CA GLN A 96 -9.38 5.66 37.56
C GLN A 96 -8.50 4.40 37.49
N THR A 97 -9.12 3.22 37.37
CA THR A 97 -8.42 1.96 37.13
C THR A 97 -7.64 2.00 35.82
N ASP A 98 -6.43 1.45 35.82
CA ASP A 98 -5.57 1.32 34.63
C ASP A 98 -6.26 0.50 33.54
N VAL A 99 -6.91 1.18 32.59
CA VAL A 99 -7.33 0.55 31.35
C VAL A 99 -6.13 0.54 30.42
N VAL A 100 -5.55 -0.64 30.22
CA VAL A 100 -4.45 -0.87 29.29
C VAL A 100 -5.01 -1.47 28.01
N MET A 101 -4.94 -0.71 26.91
CA MET A 101 -5.24 -1.20 25.58
C MET A 101 -3.96 -1.54 24.85
N LYS A 102 -3.96 -2.68 24.18
CA LYS A 102 -2.84 -3.17 23.37
C LYS A 102 -3.20 -3.10 21.90
N ILE A 103 -2.23 -2.69 21.09
CA ILE A 103 -2.36 -2.56 19.64
C ILE A 103 -1.02 -2.84 18.95
N HIS A 104 -1.06 -3.60 17.85
CA HIS A 104 0.05 -3.67 16.91
C HIS A 104 -0.21 -2.65 15.81
N PRO A 105 0.64 -1.62 15.63
CA PRO A 105 0.35 -0.51 14.72
C PRO A 105 0.72 -0.88 13.26
N TYR A 106 0.18 -2.00 12.78
CA TYR A 106 0.48 -2.59 11.48
C TYR A 106 -0.79 -3.21 10.86
N PRO A 107 -1.04 -2.99 9.55
CA PRO A 107 -2.16 -3.65 8.87
C PRO A 107 -1.93 -5.18 8.78
N ARG A 108 -2.99 -6.00 8.71
CA ARG A 108 -2.99 -7.48 8.81
C ARG A 108 -3.04 -8.06 10.23
N LYS A 109 -3.85 -7.50 11.11
CA LYS A 109 -3.98 -7.97 12.51
C LYS A 109 -4.30 -9.47 12.71
N LYS A 110 -4.83 -10.17 11.70
CA LYS A 110 -5.10 -11.63 11.75
C LYS A 110 -3.94 -12.50 11.24
N ASP A 111 -2.95 -11.91 10.61
CA ASP A 111 -1.78 -12.61 10.09
C ASP A 111 -0.75 -12.77 11.22
N LYS A 112 -0.78 -13.93 11.89
CA LYS A 112 0.07 -14.19 13.06
C LYS A 112 1.56 -14.07 12.75
N THR A 113 1.98 -14.43 11.53
CA THR A 113 3.39 -14.34 11.12
C THR A 113 3.82 -12.89 10.94
N ALA A 114 2.97 -12.06 10.32
CA ALA A 114 3.26 -10.64 10.23
C ALA A 114 3.28 -9.98 11.62
N ILE A 115 2.24 -10.22 12.42
CA ILE A 115 2.07 -9.57 13.73
C ILE A 115 3.13 -9.99 14.76
N SER A 116 3.65 -11.23 14.69
CA SER A 116 4.76 -11.65 15.57
C SER A 116 6.05 -10.84 15.36
N LEU A 117 6.16 -10.10 14.24
CA LEU A 117 7.30 -9.25 13.89
C LEU A 117 6.98 -7.76 14.04
N VAL A 118 5.93 -7.42 14.76
CA VAL A 118 5.48 -6.04 15.00
C VAL A 118 5.43 -5.83 16.50
N LYS A 119 6.10 -4.78 16.99
CA LYS A 119 6.06 -4.41 18.41
C LYS A 119 4.63 -4.06 18.84
N GLU A 120 4.21 -4.59 19.99
CA GLU A 120 2.94 -4.21 20.63
C GLU A 120 3.12 -2.87 21.35
N ILE A 121 2.18 -1.94 21.11
CA ILE A 121 2.11 -0.64 21.78
C ILE A 121 1.00 -0.68 22.82
N ASN A 122 1.29 -0.12 24.00
CA ASN A 122 0.32 0.04 25.07
C ASN A 122 -0.28 1.45 25.03
N ILE A 123 -1.57 1.55 25.29
CA ILE A 123 -2.27 2.82 25.51
C ILE A 123 -2.92 2.74 26.89
N VAL A 124 -2.53 3.65 27.78
CA VAL A 124 -2.91 3.68 29.18
C VAL A 124 -3.68 4.96 29.49
N ALA A 125 -4.87 4.81 30.07
CA ALA A 125 -5.77 5.93 30.33
C ALA A 125 -5.40 6.77 31.58
N THR A 126 -4.45 6.30 32.38
CA THR A 126 -3.98 6.98 33.59
C THR A 126 -2.72 7.81 33.30
N PRO A 127 -2.57 8.98 33.93
CA PRO A 127 -1.38 9.80 33.77
C PRO A 127 -0.12 9.09 34.28
N PRO A 128 1.01 9.22 33.58
CA PRO A 128 2.27 8.67 34.05
C PRO A 128 2.84 9.52 35.19
N LYS A 129 3.66 8.91 36.05
CA LYS A 129 4.41 9.63 37.09
C LYS A 129 5.72 10.26 36.56
N VAL A 130 5.98 10.14 35.27
CA VAL A 130 7.18 10.70 34.62
C VAL A 130 6.87 12.04 33.94
N PRO A 131 7.77 13.03 34.02
CA PRO A 131 7.57 14.31 33.36
C PRO A 131 7.75 14.20 31.83
N CYS A 132 7.29 15.22 31.12
CA CYS A 132 7.55 15.37 29.70
C CYS A 132 9.01 15.76 29.43
N GLY A 133 9.71 15.01 28.58
CA GLY A 133 11.07 15.33 28.14
C GLY A 133 11.08 16.27 26.95
N VAL A 134 10.34 15.93 25.90
CA VAL A 134 10.21 16.72 24.67
C VAL A 134 8.74 17.01 24.40
N THR A 135 8.39 18.29 24.24
CA THR A 135 7.02 18.70 23.94
C THR A 135 6.88 19.01 22.46
N HIS A 136 5.84 18.44 21.84
CA HIS A 136 5.47 18.69 20.45
C HIS A 136 4.14 19.43 20.38
N ASN A 137 3.99 20.29 19.37
CA ASN A 137 2.75 21.06 19.13
C ASN A 137 1.84 20.44 18.07
N SER A 138 2.31 19.41 17.37
CA SER A 138 1.59 18.72 16.30
C SER A 138 1.23 17.29 16.74
N PRO A 139 0.09 16.74 16.29
CA PRO A 139 -0.33 15.38 16.61
C PRO A 139 0.64 14.32 16.09
N ALA A 140 0.69 13.17 16.76
CA ALA A 140 1.48 12.04 16.30
C ALA A 140 0.64 11.01 15.52
N LEU A 141 1.20 10.50 14.43
CA LEU A 141 0.73 9.28 13.77
C LEU A 141 1.78 8.18 13.93
N VAL A 142 1.41 7.11 14.63
CA VAL A 142 2.30 6.02 15.04
C VAL A 142 2.03 4.78 14.20
N PHE A 143 3.06 4.26 13.53
CA PHE A 143 2.96 3.03 12.73
C PHE A 143 4.26 2.20 12.77
N SER A 144 4.16 0.91 12.44
CA SER A 144 5.31 -0.01 12.42
C SER A 144 5.84 -0.24 11.01
N THR A 145 7.18 -0.28 10.87
CA THR A 145 7.86 -0.81 9.69
C THR A 145 8.32 -2.28 9.85
N GLY A 146 7.72 -2.99 10.79
CA GLY A 146 7.88 -4.42 11.05
C GLY A 146 7.11 -5.30 10.06
N GLY A 147 6.70 -6.49 10.52
CA GLY A 147 5.89 -7.40 9.70
C GLY A 147 6.55 -7.76 8.36
N TYR A 148 5.80 -7.61 7.27
CA TYR A 148 6.27 -7.89 5.90
C TYR A 148 6.91 -6.71 5.17
N THR A 149 6.94 -5.53 5.77
CA THR A 149 7.67 -4.38 5.24
C THR A 149 9.15 -4.76 5.06
N GLY A 150 9.83 -4.17 4.06
CA GLY A 150 11.18 -4.52 3.61
C GLY A 150 11.23 -5.14 2.20
N ASN A 151 10.07 -5.42 1.60
CA ASN A 151 9.91 -5.85 0.21
C ASN A 151 9.03 -4.84 -0.50
N PHE A 152 9.39 -4.40 -1.72
CA PHE A 152 8.76 -3.23 -2.34
C PHE A 152 7.23 -3.30 -2.45
N PHE A 153 6.67 -4.48 -2.73
CA PHE A 153 5.22 -4.68 -2.70
C PHE A 153 4.61 -4.43 -1.33
N HIS A 154 5.22 -4.98 -0.27
CA HIS A 154 4.71 -4.85 1.09
C HIS A 154 4.97 -3.45 1.67
N ASP A 155 6.06 -2.80 1.27
CA ASP A 155 6.32 -1.42 1.63
C ASP A 155 5.16 -0.51 1.20
N LEU A 156 4.60 -0.72 0.01
CA LEU A 156 3.44 0.04 -0.46
C LEU A 156 2.13 -0.49 0.13
N ASN A 157 1.91 -1.81 0.07
CA ASN A 157 0.62 -2.42 0.39
C ASN A 157 0.29 -2.47 1.89
N GLU A 158 1.29 -2.55 2.75
CA GLU A 158 1.14 -2.54 4.21
C GLU A 158 1.70 -1.27 4.86
N GLY A 159 2.56 -0.52 4.18
CA GLY A 159 3.14 0.73 4.69
C GLY A 159 2.52 1.98 4.07
N LEU A 160 2.96 2.34 2.86
CA LEU A 160 2.78 3.69 2.30
C LEU A 160 1.35 3.98 1.84
N ILE A 161 0.63 3.02 1.24
CA ILE A 161 -0.78 3.23 0.86
C ILE A 161 -1.64 3.38 2.13
N PRO A 162 -1.54 2.49 3.14
CA PRO A 162 -2.23 2.70 4.41
C PRO A 162 -1.86 4.00 5.13
N LEU A 163 -0.58 4.39 5.10
CA LEU A 163 -0.12 5.69 5.60
C LEU A 163 -0.83 6.84 4.90
N TYR A 164 -0.81 6.85 3.56
CA TYR A 164 -1.49 7.86 2.76
C TYR A 164 -2.99 7.92 3.06
N ILE A 165 -3.68 6.77 3.11
CA ILE A 165 -5.11 6.71 3.45
C ILE A 165 -5.35 7.35 4.82
N THR A 166 -4.53 7.00 5.82
CA THR A 166 -4.70 7.49 7.19
C THR A 166 -4.50 9.00 7.28
N VAL A 167 -3.45 9.53 6.63
CA VAL A 167 -3.20 10.98 6.55
C VAL A 167 -4.37 11.70 5.88
N GLN A 168 -4.83 11.21 4.73
CA GLN A 168 -5.93 11.86 4.00
C GLN A 168 -7.29 11.71 4.68
N THR A 169 -7.45 10.74 5.59
CA THR A 169 -8.71 10.49 6.31
C THR A 169 -8.80 11.29 7.60
N ILE A 170 -7.71 11.35 8.37
CA ILE A 170 -7.72 11.88 9.73
C ILE A 170 -7.06 13.27 9.80
N PHE A 171 -6.04 13.50 8.96
CA PHE A 171 -5.11 14.62 9.06
C PHE A 171 -5.05 15.47 7.78
N TYR A 172 -6.12 15.46 6.97
CA TYR A 172 -6.15 16.05 5.63
C TYR A 172 -5.60 17.49 5.55
N ASP A 173 -5.87 18.32 6.57
CA ASP A 173 -5.40 19.71 6.68
C ASP A 173 -4.57 19.96 7.97
N GLN A 174 -3.92 18.92 8.51
CA GLN A 174 -3.13 19.04 9.74
C GLN A 174 -1.67 18.66 9.49
N ASP A 175 -0.76 19.43 10.08
CA ASP A 175 0.64 19.01 10.18
C ASP A 175 0.76 17.89 11.22
N ILE A 176 1.54 16.85 10.91
CA ILE A 176 1.62 15.65 11.74
C ILE A 176 3.07 15.26 11.98
N ILE A 177 3.33 14.63 13.11
CA ILE A 177 4.62 13.99 13.39
C ILE A 177 4.47 12.50 13.15
N LEU A 178 5.28 11.96 12.23
CA LEU A 178 5.35 10.53 12.02
C LEU A 178 6.25 9.90 13.09
N VAL A 179 5.72 8.91 13.80
CA VAL A 179 6.46 8.14 14.82
C VAL A 179 6.49 6.68 14.35
N ILE A 180 7.69 6.15 14.11
CA ILE A 180 7.86 4.82 13.52
C ILE A 180 8.43 3.86 14.55
N SER A 181 7.73 2.74 14.77
CA SER A 181 8.22 1.58 15.52
C SER A 181 8.80 0.51 14.59
N ASP A 182 9.57 -0.41 15.14
CA ASP A 182 10.25 -1.46 14.39
C ASP A 182 11.08 -0.87 13.23
N TRP A 183 11.89 0.13 13.58
CA TRP A 183 12.60 1.00 12.66
C TRP A 183 13.54 0.21 11.76
N ARG A 184 13.39 0.42 10.45
CA ARG A 184 14.30 -0.13 9.45
C ARG A 184 14.97 1.00 8.71
N GLU A 185 16.25 1.23 9.03
CA GLU A 185 17.06 2.31 8.43
C GLU A 185 17.01 2.30 6.90
N ARG A 186 17.07 1.11 6.29
CA ARG A 186 16.99 0.95 4.83
C ARG A 186 15.62 1.36 4.27
N TRP A 187 14.53 1.08 5.00
CA TRP A 187 13.18 1.50 4.60
C TRP A 187 13.06 3.02 4.67
N PHE A 188 13.48 3.61 5.80
CA PHE A 188 13.43 5.06 5.98
C PHE A 188 14.22 5.80 4.89
N ARG A 189 15.49 5.40 4.66
CA ARG A 189 16.32 6.00 3.60
C ARG A 189 15.71 5.88 2.21
N LYS A 190 15.04 4.77 1.92
CA LYS A 190 14.42 4.53 0.61
C LYS A 190 13.23 5.45 0.36
N TYR A 191 12.48 5.82 1.40
CA TYR A 191 11.25 6.62 1.29
C TYR A 191 11.35 8.03 1.88
N ALA A 192 12.54 8.47 2.29
CA ALA A 192 12.75 9.77 2.92
C ALA A 192 12.13 10.93 2.12
N ASP A 193 12.40 10.98 0.80
CA ASP A 193 11.86 12.02 -0.09
C ASP A 193 10.32 12.02 -0.13
N LEU A 194 9.69 10.84 -0.05
CA LEU A 194 8.25 10.69 -0.02
C LEU A 194 7.66 11.11 1.34
N LEU A 195 8.31 10.75 2.45
CA LEU A 195 7.85 11.09 3.79
C LEU A 195 7.86 12.60 4.02
N LEU A 196 8.80 13.33 3.43
CA LEU A 196 8.86 14.80 3.47
C LEU A 196 7.64 15.48 2.81
N HIS A 197 6.89 14.77 1.96
CA HIS A 197 5.64 15.27 1.38
C HIS A 197 4.42 14.98 2.27
N LEU A 198 4.60 14.24 3.37
CA LEU A 198 3.53 13.87 4.31
C LEU A 198 3.68 14.57 5.67
N THR A 199 4.86 15.11 5.99
CA THR A 199 5.15 15.79 7.26
C THR A 199 6.25 16.82 7.07
N HIS A 200 6.12 17.97 7.74
CA HIS A 200 7.19 18.97 7.84
C HIS A 200 8.09 18.77 9.07
N HIS A 201 7.79 17.76 9.89
CA HIS A 201 8.50 17.47 11.12
C HIS A 201 9.53 16.35 10.91
N PRO A 202 10.62 16.33 11.70
CA PRO A 202 11.50 15.18 11.75
C PRO A 202 10.72 13.91 12.14
N VAL A 203 10.86 12.87 11.33
CA VAL A 203 10.28 11.55 11.63
C VAL A 203 10.97 10.96 12.85
N ILE A 204 10.19 10.54 13.83
CA ILE A 204 10.70 10.00 15.09
C ILE A 204 10.91 8.49 14.94
N ASN A 205 12.16 8.04 15.08
CA ASN A 205 12.47 6.63 15.32
C ASN A 205 12.18 6.29 16.78
N MET A 206 11.04 5.64 17.05
CA MET A 206 10.59 5.30 18.41
C MET A 206 11.58 4.38 19.13
N ASP A 207 12.25 3.49 18.40
CA ASP A 207 13.13 2.46 18.97
C ASP A 207 14.48 3.00 19.45
N ASN A 208 14.80 4.25 19.11
CA ASN A 208 16.04 4.93 19.50
C ASN A 208 15.79 6.19 20.33
N GLN A 209 14.59 6.33 20.94
CA GLN A 209 14.32 7.42 21.87
C GLN A 209 14.62 7.00 23.31
N THR A 210 15.22 7.90 24.07
CA THR A 210 15.41 7.77 25.52
C THR A 210 14.58 8.77 26.32
N ALA A 211 14.24 9.91 25.71
CA ALA A 211 13.38 10.92 26.30
C ALA A 211 11.89 10.58 26.08
N THR A 212 11.04 10.97 27.04
CA THR A 212 9.59 10.93 26.86
C THR A 212 9.15 12.04 25.89
N HIS A 213 8.12 11.78 25.09
CA HIS A 213 7.60 12.75 24.13
C HIS A 213 6.12 13.04 24.42
N CYS A 214 5.74 14.32 24.45
CA CYS A 214 4.34 14.70 24.61
C CYS A 214 3.75 15.28 23.34
N PHE A 215 2.52 14.88 23.03
CA PHE A 215 1.79 15.30 21.84
C PHE A 215 0.39 15.82 22.24
N PRO A 216 -0.19 16.76 21.47
CA PRO A 216 -1.55 17.24 21.71
C PRO A 216 -2.62 16.19 21.43
N SER A 217 -2.33 15.21 20.57
CA SER A 217 -3.13 14.00 20.34
C SER A 217 -2.27 12.95 19.63
N VAL A 218 -2.69 11.69 19.67
CA VAL A 218 -1.97 10.56 19.08
C VAL A 218 -2.96 9.66 18.34
N THR A 219 -2.58 9.18 17.16
CA THR A 219 -3.23 8.07 16.48
C THR A 219 -2.24 6.93 16.27
N VAL A 220 -2.61 5.71 16.62
CA VAL A 220 -1.79 4.50 16.58
C VAL A 220 -2.41 3.48 15.63
N GLY A 221 -1.67 3.09 14.60
CA GLY A 221 -2.12 2.19 13.53
C GLY A 221 -2.36 2.91 12.20
N LEU A 222 -2.67 2.12 11.17
CA LEU A 222 -2.91 2.60 9.81
C LEU A 222 -4.20 2.01 9.24
N ILE A 223 -5.00 2.86 8.58
CA ILE A 223 -6.22 2.46 7.86
C ILE A 223 -5.84 1.71 6.59
N LYS A 224 -6.43 0.54 6.37
CA LYS A 224 -6.25 -0.28 5.15
C LYS A 224 -7.59 -0.67 4.54
N HIS A 225 -7.73 -0.43 3.24
CA HIS A 225 -8.96 -0.75 2.47
C HIS A 225 -8.89 -2.10 1.73
N GLY A 226 -7.74 -2.77 1.74
CA GLY A 226 -7.51 -4.04 1.05
C GLY A 226 -6.15 -4.09 0.39
N ALA A 227 -5.95 -5.05 -0.52
CA ALA A 227 -4.72 -5.14 -1.31
C ALA A 227 -4.71 -4.07 -2.41
N MET A 228 -3.70 -3.20 -2.39
CA MET A 228 -3.39 -2.21 -3.44
C MET A 228 -4.61 -1.41 -3.86
N VAL A 229 -5.41 -0.94 -2.89
CA VAL A 229 -6.69 -0.26 -3.15
C VAL A 229 -6.88 0.91 -2.19
N ILE A 230 -7.45 2.00 -2.71
CA ILE A 230 -8.00 3.10 -1.94
C ILE A 230 -9.48 3.16 -2.28
N ASN A 231 -10.35 2.87 -1.31
CA ASN A 231 -11.79 2.95 -1.50
C ASN A 231 -12.29 4.39 -1.30
N THR A 232 -12.80 5.01 -2.36
CA THR A 232 -13.25 6.40 -2.36
C THR A 232 -14.43 6.66 -1.43
N THR A 233 -15.23 5.63 -1.12
CA THR A 233 -16.38 5.76 -0.22
C THR A 233 -16.02 5.73 1.26
N MET A 234 -14.75 5.42 1.58
CA MET A 234 -14.24 5.28 2.95
C MET A 234 -13.31 6.42 3.36
N VAL A 235 -13.20 7.47 2.53
CA VAL A 235 -12.38 8.66 2.80
C VAL A 235 -13.26 9.91 2.75
N PRO A 236 -13.08 10.90 3.64
CA PRO A 236 -13.93 12.10 3.68
C PRO A 236 -13.86 12.94 2.40
N HIS A 237 -12.67 12.99 1.80
CA HIS A 237 -12.41 13.61 0.50
C HIS A 237 -12.04 12.50 -0.48
N PRO A 238 -12.73 12.35 -1.62
CA PRO A 238 -12.46 11.26 -2.56
C PRO A 238 -11.00 11.22 -3.01
N LYS A 239 -10.25 10.25 -2.49
CA LYS A 239 -8.87 9.93 -2.89
C LYS A 239 -8.84 8.57 -3.56
N THR A 240 -7.91 8.40 -4.49
CA THR A 240 -7.76 7.18 -5.29
C THR A 240 -6.30 6.77 -5.35
N LEU A 241 -6.00 5.64 -5.99
CA LEU A 241 -4.61 5.28 -6.31
C LEU A 241 -3.96 6.30 -7.26
N VAL A 242 -4.73 7.04 -8.04
CA VAL A 242 -4.21 8.11 -8.91
C VAL A 242 -3.65 9.25 -8.06
N THR A 243 -4.38 9.68 -7.02
CA THR A 243 -3.88 10.75 -6.13
C THR A 243 -2.70 10.29 -5.26
N PHE A 244 -2.58 8.98 -5.00
CA PHE A 244 -1.37 8.42 -4.41
C PHE A 244 -0.21 8.41 -5.42
N GLN A 245 -0.46 8.10 -6.69
CA GLN A 245 0.54 8.22 -7.76
C GLN A 245 1.03 9.66 -7.94
N GLU A 246 0.15 10.66 -7.85
CA GLU A 246 0.52 12.08 -7.87
C GLU A 246 1.49 12.46 -6.73
N LEU A 247 1.26 11.92 -5.52
CA LEU A 247 2.19 12.10 -4.40
C LEU A 247 3.58 11.53 -4.73
N LEU A 248 3.64 10.34 -5.33
CA LEU A 248 4.91 9.73 -5.77
C LEU A 248 5.58 10.58 -6.86
N GLN A 249 4.80 11.11 -7.81
CA GLN A 249 5.29 12.00 -8.84
C GLN A 249 5.90 13.27 -8.23
N ASN A 250 5.22 13.93 -7.30
CA ASN A 250 5.75 15.11 -6.63
C ASN A 250 7.05 14.80 -5.87
N ALA A 251 7.08 13.65 -5.18
CA ALA A 251 8.25 13.22 -4.43
C ALA A 251 9.47 12.93 -5.31
N TYR A 252 9.28 12.35 -6.49
CA TYR A 252 10.37 11.78 -7.29
C TYR A 252 10.70 12.54 -8.58
N SER A 253 9.86 13.50 -9.01
CA SER A 253 10.15 14.31 -10.21
C SER A 253 11.23 15.36 -9.94
N ASN A 254 11.27 15.92 -8.72
CA ASN A 254 12.10 17.08 -8.39
C ASN A 254 13.32 16.75 -7.52
N THR A 255 13.55 15.49 -7.16
CA THR A 255 14.63 15.07 -6.23
C THR A 255 16.04 15.26 -6.80
N SER A 256 16.19 15.70 -8.06
CA SER A 256 17.48 16.16 -8.59
C SER A 256 17.95 17.47 -7.91
N ASN A 257 17.02 18.30 -7.44
CA ASN A 257 17.36 19.64 -6.94
C ASN A 257 17.89 19.67 -5.50
N THR A 258 17.60 18.66 -4.67
CA THR A 258 17.98 18.67 -3.25
C THR A 258 19.41 18.21 -2.98
N LEU A 259 20.10 17.61 -3.97
CA LEU A 259 21.48 17.11 -3.84
C LEU A 259 22.49 17.76 -4.80
N GLY A 260 22.11 18.82 -5.52
CA GLY A 260 23.02 19.51 -6.46
C GLY A 260 23.55 18.62 -7.58
N LEU A 261 22.86 17.51 -7.87
CA LEU A 261 23.19 16.58 -8.94
C LEU A 261 22.26 16.87 -10.11
N ASP A 262 22.77 17.70 -11.02
CA ASP A 262 22.29 18.03 -12.37
C ASP A 262 20.77 18.23 -12.52
N ASN A 263 20.39 19.44 -12.96
CA ASN A 263 19.13 19.70 -13.64
C ASN A 263 19.07 18.85 -14.93
N ILE A 264 18.78 17.55 -14.79
CA ILE A 264 18.41 16.72 -15.93
C ILE A 264 16.93 16.99 -16.15
N ASP A 265 16.68 18.00 -16.98
CA ASP A 265 15.38 18.28 -17.59
C ASP A 265 14.67 16.96 -17.91
N LEU A 266 13.54 16.69 -17.24
CA LEU A 266 12.60 15.62 -17.62
C LEU A 266 12.16 15.78 -19.09
N GLU A 267 12.26 17.01 -19.63
CA GLU A 267 12.07 17.36 -21.04
C GLU A 267 13.11 16.74 -22.00
N LYS A 268 14.33 16.42 -21.56
CA LYS A 268 15.35 15.77 -22.43
C LYS A 268 15.04 14.30 -22.75
N HIS A 269 14.07 13.70 -22.07
CA HIS A 269 13.56 12.36 -22.38
C HIS A 269 12.26 12.39 -23.20
N LYS A 270 11.86 13.53 -23.78
CA LYS A 270 10.97 13.53 -24.94
C LYS A 270 11.72 12.83 -26.07
N SER A 271 11.45 11.54 -26.20
CA SER A 271 11.98 10.66 -27.22
C SER A 271 11.87 11.33 -28.59
N SER A 272 13.00 11.78 -29.14
CA SER A 272 13.11 12.07 -30.58
C SER A 272 13.05 10.78 -31.42
N SER A 273 13.03 9.62 -30.76
CA SER A 273 12.87 8.31 -31.37
C SER A 273 11.40 8.05 -31.63
N ALA A 274 11.09 7.68 -32.87
CA ALA A 274 9.78 7.22 -33.29
C ALA A 274 9.43 5.82 -32.73
N ARG A 275 10.18 5.26 -31.77
CA ARG A 275 9.95 3.92 -31.21
C ARG A 275 9.50 4.00 -29.74
N PRO A 276 8.47 3.24 -29.34
CA PRO A 276 8.13 3.09 -27.93
C PRO A 276 9.30 2.53 -27.12
N ARG A 277 9.50 3.10 -25.94
CA ARG A 277 10.44 2.62 -24.92
C ARG A 277 9.78 1.56 -24.02
N LEU A 278 10.45 0.43 -23.84
CA LEU A 278 10.05 -0.70 -23.01
C LEU A 278 11.07 -0.93 -21.90
N VAL A 279 10.59 -0.96 -20.65
CA VAL A 279 11.38 -1.41 -19.51
C VAL A 279 11.06 -2.86 -19.17
N ILE A 280 12.09 -3.71 -19.09
CA ILE A 280 11.96 -5.09 -18.62
C ILE A 280 12.48 -5.18 -17.19
N ILE A 281 11.60 -5.52 -16.25
CA ILE A 281 11.97 -5.73 -14.85
C ILE A 281 12.59 -7.11 -14.70
N GLN A 282 13.90 -7.14 -14.49
CA GLN A 282 14.65 -8.37 -14.25
C GLN A 282 15.02 -8.51 -12.78
N ARG A 283 14.75 -9.68 -12.23
CA ARG A 283 15.16 -10.03 -10.86
C ARG A 283 16.59 -10.57 -10.89
N GLU A 284 17.38 -10.22 -9.89
CA GLU A 284 18.77 -10.69 -9.76
C GLU A 284 19.12 -11.03 -8.30
N GLY A 285 20.25 -11.72 -8.13
CA GLY A 285 20.81 -12.10 -6.83
C GLY A 285 20.65 -13.59 -6.51
N ALA A 286 21.56 -14.10 -5.67
CA ALA A 286 21.53 -15.48 -5.20
C ALA A 286 20.22 -15.76 -4.44
N GLY A 287 19.54 -16.86 -4.78
CA GLY A 287 18.26 -17.24 -4.18
C GLY A 287 17.05 -16.42 -4.65
N ALA A 288 17.21 -15.57 -5.69
CA ALA A 288 16.07 -14.94 -6.33
C ALA A 288 15.28 -15.97 -7.15
N GLY A 289 14.00 -16.16 -6.80
CA GLY A 289 13.03 -16.81 -7.68
C GLY A 289 12.41 -15.82 -8.67
N ARG A 290 11.77 -16.36 -9.70
CA ARG A 290 11.05 -15.67 -10.79
C ARG A 290 11.96 -14.83 -11.68
N VAL A 291 13.18 -15.31 -11.87
CA VAL A 291 14.16 -14.74 -12.81
C VAL A 291 13.79 -15.16 -14.23
N ILE A 292 13.90 -14.23 -15.19
CA ILE A 292 13.84 -14.57 -16.63
C ILE A 292 15.20 -15.14 -17.02
N LEU A 293 15.24 -16.43 -17.37
CA LEU A 293 16.47 -17.18 -17.60
C LEU A 293 17.11 -16.89 -18.95
N ASN A 294 16.32 -16.50 -19.95
CA ASN A 294 16.76 -16.14 -21.30
C ASN A 294 16.52 -14.65 -21.60
N ILE A 295 16.97 -13.78 -20.70
CA ILE A 295 16.71 -12.32 -20.78
C ILE A 295 17.35 -11.69 -22.03
N GLU A 296 18.47 -12.21 -22.51
CA GLU A 296 19.15 -11.74 -23.72
C GLU A 296 18.28 -12.00 -24.96
N GLU A 297 17.70 -13.19 -25.09
CA GLU A 297 16.78 -13.54 -26.17
C GLU A 297 15.49 -12.71 -26.10
N VAL A 298 14.98 -12.48 -24.89
CA VAL A 298 13.79 -11.67 -24.62
C VAL A 298 14.02 -10.19 -24.99
N THR A 299 15.22 -9.69 -24.73
CA THR A 299 15.63 -8.33 -25.10
C THR A 299 15.72 -8.21 -26.62
N ALA A 300 16.43 -9.13 -27.28
CA ALA A 300 16.58 -9.14 -28.74
C ALA A 300 15.22 -9.21 -29.47
N VAL A 301 14.32 -10.10 -29.05
CA VAL A 301 12.98 -10.19 -29.69
C VAL A 301 12.13 -8.94 -29.44
N SER A 302 12.32 -8.25 -28.31
CA SER A 302 11.61 -7.00 -28.02
C SER A 302 12.10 -5.86 -28.93
N GLU A 303 13.41 -5.77 -29.17
CA GLU A 303 14.00 -4.82 -30.12
C GLU A 303 13.56 -5.12 -31.57
N GLU A 304 13.52 -6.39 -31.96
CA GLU A 304 13.01 -6.82 -33.27
C GLU A 304 11.53 -6.49 -33.48
N VAL A 305 10.71 -6.54 -32.43
CA VAL A 305 9.31 -6.08 -32.49
C VAL A 305 9.23 -4.57 -32.70
N GLY A 306 10.29 -3.83 -32.36
CA GLY A 306 10.43 -2.40 -32.65
C GLY A 306 10.55 -1.51 -31.43
N PHE A 307 10.70 -2.08 -30.22
CA PHE A 307 10.93 -1.30 -29.00
C PHE A 307 12.36 -0.77 -28.91
N GLU A 308 12.53 0.34 -28.20
CA GLU A 308 13.78 0.68 -27.51
C GLU A 308 13.72 0.03 -26.12
N VAL A 309 14.68 -0.84 -25.78
CA VAL A 309 14.56 -1.72 -24.60
C VAL A 309 15.58 -1.35 -23.54
N GLU A 310 15.13 -1.26 -22.29
CA GLU A 310 16.00 -1.12 -21.12
C GLU A 310 15.68 -2.19 -20.07
N VAL A 311 16.70 -2.88 -19.58
CA VAL A 311 16.54 -3.90 -18.53
C VAL A 311 16.82 -3.27 -17.17
N LEU A 312 15.76 -3.02 -16.40
CA LEU A 312 15.87 -2.52 -15.04
C LEU A 312 16.02 -3.69 -14.06
N LYS A 313 17.06 -3.62 -13.22
CA LYS A 313 17.32 -4.60 -12.15
C LYS A 313 17.19 -3.94 -10.77
N PRO A 314 15.98 -3.88 -10.18
CA PRO A 314 15.78 -3.19 -8.91
C PRO A 314 16.53 -3.88 -7.78
N ARG A 315 17.38 -3.11 -7.09
CA ARG A 315 18.07 -3.53 -5.85
C ARG A 315 17.42 -2.86 -4.65
N GLN A 316 17.65 -3.40 -3.46
CA GLN A 316 17.21 -2.75 -2.22
C GLN A 316 17.82 -1.36 -2.03
N SER A 317 19.02 -1.13 -2.59
CA SER A 317 19.74 0.14 -2.53
C SER A 317 19.45 1.08 -3.71
N SER A 318 18.63 0.67 -4.68
CA SER A 318 18.27 1.53 -5.82
C SER A 318 17.48 2.73 -5.33
N ARG A 319 17.86 3.94 -5.77
CA ARG A 319 17.07 5.14 -5.51
C ARG A 319 15.76 5.07 -6.29
N LEU A 320 14.65 5.36 -5.61
CA LEU A 320 13.35 5.32 -6.25
C LEU A 320 13.18 6.40 -7.32
N ALA A 321 13.83 7.56 -7.15
CA ALA A 321 13.84 8.63 -8.16
C ALA A 321 14.43 8.17 -9.51
N ASP A 322 15.48 7.34 -9.50
CA ASP A 322 16.08 6.81 -10.73
C ASP A 322 15.12 5.84 -11.44
N SER A 323 14.54 4.90 -10.69
CA SER A 323 13.50 4.00 -11.20
C SER A 323 12.28 4.77 -11.71
N TYR A 324 11.87 5.83 -10.99
CA TYR A 324 10.75 6.69 -11.37
C TYR A 324 11.04 7.35 -12.72
N ARG A 325 12.17 8.04 -12.87
CA ARG A 325 12.54 8.72 -14.13
C ARG A 325 12.57 7.77 -15.32
N LEU A 326 13.17 6.59 -15.15
CA LEU A 326 13.23 5.59 -16.20
C LEU A 326 11.85 5.10 -16.63
N ILE A 327 11.03 4.66 -15.65
CA ILE A 327 9.74 4.03 -15.92
C ILE A 327 8.71 5.07 -16.36
N HIS A 328 8.72 6.26 -15.75
CA HIS A 328 7.86 7.37 -16.13
C HIS A 328 8.17 7.87 -17.55
N GLY A 329 9.44 7.79 -17.98
CA GLY A 329 9.84 8.09 -19.36
C GLY A 329 9.57 6.97 -20.37
N SER A 330 8.93 5.87 -19.96
CA SER A 330 8.71 4.67 -20.78
C SER A 330 7.23 4.47 -21.14
N HIS A 331 6.99 3.77 -22.25
CA HIS A 331 5.65 3.55 -22.82
C HIS A 331 5.08 2.19 -22.41
N ALA A 332 5.96 1.24 -22.07
CA ALA A 332 5.60 -0.05 -21.55
C ALA A 332 6.58 -0.50 -20.46
N MET A 333 6.08 -1.28 -19.51
CA MET A 333 6.90 -2.03 -18.57
C MET A 333 6.41 -3.47 -18.53
N ILE A 334 7.33 -4.43 -18.64
CA ILE A 334 7.01 -5.85 -18.46
C ILE A 334 7.84 -6.48 -17.35
N GLY A 335 7.31 -7.52 -16.71
CA GLY A 335 8.06 -8.25 -15.71
C GLY A 335 7.29 -9.46 -15.17
N VAL A 336 8.03 -10.33 -14.49
CA VAL A 336 7.45 -11.49 -13.81
C VAL A 336 6.75 -11.06 -12.53
N HIS A 337 5.54 -11.59 -12.29
CA HIS A 337 4.74 -11.33 -11.09
C HIS A 337 5.60 -11.32 -9.83
N GLY A 338 5.62 -10.21 -9.11
CA GLY A 338 6.40 -10.07 -7.88
C GLY A 338 6.64 -8.60 -7.55
N ALA A 339 7.43 -8.34 -6.51
CA ALA A 339 7.61 -6.99 -5.98
C ALA A 339 8.20 -5.96 -6.96
N GLY A 340 8.88 -6.42 -8.02
CA GLY A 340 9.34 -5.53 -9.08
C GLY A 340 8.19 -4.89 -9.86
N MET A 341 7.05 -5.58 -10.00
CA MET A 341 5.86 -5.06 -10.70
C MET A 341 5.19 -3.91 -9.96
N THR A 342 5.51 -3.69 -8.67
CA THR A 342 5.04 -2.54 -7.88
C THR A 342 5.51 -1.19 -8.46
N HIS A 343 6.49 -1.20 -9.36
CA HIS A 343 6.84 -0.03 -10.17
C HIS A 343 5.73 0.44 -11.12
N LEU A 344 4.59 -0.27 -11.23
CA LEU A 344 3.44 0.21 -12.00
C LEU A 344 2.98 1.62 -11.61
N PHE A 345 3.18 2.03 -10.35
CA PHE A 345 2.85 3.38 -9.90
C PHE A 345 3.71 4.47 -10.52
N PHE A 346 4.81 4.13 -11.20
CA PHE A 346 5.67 5.10 -11.88
C PHE A 346 5.31 5.25 -13.36
N LEU A 347 4.46 4.36 -13.91
CA LEU A 347 3.97 4.46 -15.27
C LEU A 347 2.97 5.60 -15.42
N ARG A 348 3.02 6.27 -16.58
CA ARG A 348 2.01 7.27 -16.95
C ARG A 348 0.68 6.59 -17.29
N PRO A 349 -0.47 7.22 -17.01
CA PRO A 349 -1.75 6.79 -17.57
C PRO A 349 -1.66 6.61 -19.08
N GLY A 350 -2.22 5.52 -19.60
CA GLY A 350 -2.11 5.12 -21.01
C GLY A 350 -0.94 4.18 -21.31
N SER A 351 0.14 4.17 -20.52
CA SER A 351 1.25 3.22 -20.69
C SER A 351 0.80 1.77 -20.46
N VAL A 352 1.60 0.83 -20.96
CA VAL A 352 1.30 -0.61 -20.90
C VAL A 352 2.00 -1.28 -19.72
N LEU A 353 1.24 -2.05 -18.93
CA LEU A 353 1.77 -2.97 -17.91
C LEU A 353 1.65 -4.41 -18.41
N GLY A 354 2.76 -5.03 -18.76
CA GLY A 354 2.83 -6.44 -19.15
C GLY A 354 3.21 -7.34 -17.97
N GLN A 355 2.31 -8.19 -17.52
CA GLN A 355 2.56 -9.11 -16.43
C GLN A 355 2.79 -10.54 -16.93
N ILE A 356 4.00 -11.06 -16.71
CA ILE A 356 4.29 -12.48 -16.86
C ILE A 356 3.82 -13.17 -15.57
N ILE A 357 2.90 -14.12 -15.68
CA ILE A 357 2.26 -14.83 -14.57
C ILE A 357 2.88 -16.23 -14.48
N PRO A 358 3.74 -16.50 -13.47
CA PRO A 358 4.24 -17.84 -13.19
C PRO A 358 3.14 -18.81 -12.79
N LEU A 359 3.42 -20.11 -12.91
CA LEU A 359 2.53 -21.15 -12.39
C LEU A 359 2.18 -20.88 -10.93
N GLY A 360 0.94 -21.18 -10.54
CA GLY A 360 0.48 -21.08 -9.15
C GLY A 360 0.26 -19.66 -8.62
N THR A 361 0.48 -18.61 -9.42
CA THR A 361 0.34 -17.20 -8.99
C THR A 361 -0.84 -16.45 -9.61
N GLU A 362 -1.65 -17.12 -10.46
CA GLU A 362 -2.80 -16.51 -11.14
C GLU A 362 -3.77 -15.83 -10.17
N PHE A 363 -4.14 -16.50 -9.06
CA PHE A 363 -5.16 -16.00 -8.14
C PHE A 363 -4.78 -14.71 -7.42
N VAL A 364 -3.49 -14.36 -7.33
CA VAL A 364 -3.02 -13.08 -6.76
C VAL A 364 -2.69 -12.05 -7.84
N SER A 365 -2.65 -12.42 -9.11
CA SER A 365 -2.29 -11.49 -10.19
C SER A 365 -3.29 -10.35 -10.33
N TRP A 366 -4.59 -10.66 -10.19
CA TRP A 366 -5.67 -9.70 -10.31
C TRP A 366 -5.61 -8.59 -9.25
N ASP A 367 -5.64 -8.98 -7.96
CA ASP A 367 -5.68 -8.02 -6.86
C ASP A 367 -4.37 -7.24 -6.71
N CYS A 368 -3.23 -7.86 -6.99
CA CYS A 368 -1.93 -7.21 -6.80
C CYS A 368 -1.58 -6.22 -7.91
N PHE A 369 -1.97 -6.47 -9.17
CA PHE A 369 -1.44 -5.72 -10.32
C PHE A 369 -2.47 -5.37 -11.39
N GLU A 370 -3.39 -6.26 -11.77
CA GLU A 370 -4.38 -5.93 -12.81
C GLU A 370 -5.36 -4.86 -12.35
N LYS A 371 -6.00 -5.05 -11.19
CA LYS A 371 -6.95 -4.10 -10.63
C LYS A 371 -6.33 -2.71 -10.40
N PRO A 372 -5.16 -2.56 -9.73
CA PRO A 372 -4.55 -1.25 -9.57
C PRO A 372 -4.10 -0.65 -10.91
N ALA A 373 -3.61 -1.45 -11.87
CA ALA A 373 -3.27 -0.94 -13.20
C ALA A 373 -4.47 -0.30 -13.91
N ARG A 374 -5.64 -0.92 -13.83
CA ARG A 374 -6.88 -0.36 -14.40
C ARG A 374 -7.29 0.95 -13.74
N VAL A 375 -7.17 1.06 -12.41
CA VAL A 375 -7.46 2.30 -11.67
C VAL A 375 -6.49 3.42 -12.06
N LEU A 376 -5.22 3.08 -12.30
CA LEU A 376 -4.18 4.02 -12.75
C LEU A 376 -4.29 4.38 -14.25
N GLY A 377 -5.30 3.88 -14.96
CA GLY A 377 -5.48 4.14 -16.39
C GLY A 377 -4.44 3.45 -17.29
N LEU A 378 -3.79 2.38 -16.81
CA LEU A 378 -2.81 1.61 -17.58
C LEU A 378 -3.49 0.57 -18.48
N ARG A 379 -2.88 0.30 -19.64
CA ARG A 379 -3.24 -0.84 -20.49
C ARG A 379 -2.61 -2.11 -19.91
N TYR A 380 -3.42 -2.97 -19.29
CA TYR A 380 -2.92 -4.22 -18.72
C TYR A 380 -2.86 -5.35 -19.77
N SER A 381 -1.74 -6.08 -19.82
CA SER A 381 -1.55 -7.25 -20.68
C SER A 381 -0.94 -8.40 -19.88
N LYS A 382 -1.57 -9.59 -19.90
CA LYS A 382 -1.03 -10.77 -19.21
C LYS A 382 -0.36 -11.77 -20.16
N TYR A 383 0.68 -12.44 -19.67
CA TYR A 383 1.34 -13.59 -20.28
C TYR A 383 1.41 -14.72 -19.25
N GLU A 384 0.53 -15.70 -19.36
CA GLU A 384 0.55 -16.89 -18.51
C GLU A 384 1.53 -17.91 -19.09
N ILE A 385 2.50 -18.31 -18.25
CA ILE A 385 3.52 -19.25 -18.70
C ILE A 385 2.95 -20.66 -18.79
N GLU A 386 3.50 -21.45 -19.72
CA GLU A 386 3.25 -22.88 -19.79
C GLU A 386 4.21 -23.64 -18.86
N VAL A 387 3.88 -24.90 -18.57
CA VAL A 387 4.72 -25.78 -17.73
C VAL A 387 6.14 -25.90 -18.30
N ALA A 388 6.28 -25.95 -19.63
CA ALA A 388 7.57 -26.02 -20.32
C ALA A 388 8.43 -24.76 -20.15
N GLU A 389 7.83 -23.62 -19.82
CA GLU A 389 8.54 -22.36 -19.55
C GLU A 389 8.95 -22.21 -18.08
N SER A 390 8.50 -23.11 -17.20
CA SER A 390 8.81 -23.09 -15.78
C SER A 390 10.03 -23.94 -15.47
N SER A 391 11.01 -23.39 -14.75
CA SER A 391 12.17 -24.15 -14.27
C SER A 391 11.79 -25.25 -13.25
N LEU A 392 10.52 -25.32 -12.84
CA LEU A 392 10.04 -26.39 -11.97
C LEU A 392 10.00 -27.75 -12.69
N ILE A 393 9.95 -27.77 -14.03
CA ILE A 393 9.98 -29.01 -14.83
C ILE A 393 11.27 -29.82 -14.64
N GLU A 394 12.37 -29.16 -14.24
CA GLU A 394 13.65 -29.79 -13.94
C GLU A 394 13.66 -30.44 -12.54
N LYS A 395 12.71 -30.08 -11.69
CA LYS A 395 12.67 -30.45 -10.26
C LYS A 395 11.55 -31.42 -9.91
N PHE A 396 10.49 -31.43 -10.69
CA PHE A 396 9.27 -32.19 -10.42
C PHE A 396 8.84 -32.94 -11.68
N LYS A 397 8.25 -34.13 -11.51
CA LYS A 397 7.69 -34.85 -12.65
C LYS A 397 6.42 -34.17 -13.16
N VAL A 398 6.17 -34.27 -14.46
CA VAL A 398 5.06 -33.58 -15.16
C VAL A 398 3.69 -33.95 -14.58
N ASP A 399 3.53 -35.17 -14.05
CA ASP A 399 2.30 -35.68 -13.46
C ASP A 399 2.08 -35.24 -11.99
N GLU A 400 3.09 -34.67 -11.34
CA GLU A 400 2.98 -34.19 -9.96
C GLU A 400 2.06 -32.97 -9.84
N LEU A 401 1.36 -32.88 -8.71
CA LEU A 401 0.34 -31.85 -8.47
C LEU A 401 0.88 -30.42 -8.61
N VAL A 402 2.15 -30.21 -8.27
CA VAL A 402 2.85 -28.92 -8.36
C VAL A 402 2.95 -28.39 -9.80
N LEU A 403 2.95 -29.26 -10.81
CA LEU A 403 2.94 -28.85 -12.22
C LEU A 403 1.54 -29.03 -12.83
N LYS A 404 0.88 -30.15 -12.52
CA LYS A 404 -0.42 -30.53 -13.10
C LYS A 404 -1.58 -29.65 -12.64
N ASN A 405 -1.59 -29.25 -11.36
CA ASN A 405 -2.63 -28.39 -10.81
C ASN A 405 -2.08 -27.49 -9.70
N PRO A 406 -1.39 -26.39 -10.08
CA PRO A 406 -0.77 -25.48 -9.12
C PRO A 406 -1.75 -24.89 -8.11
N LYS A 407 -3.00 -24.61 -8.53
CA LYS A 407 -4.04 -24.07 -7.66
C LYS A 407 -4.41 -25.06 -6.54
N ALA A 408 -4.58 -26.34 -6.88
CA ALA A 408 -4.83 -27.39 -5.90
C ALA A 408 -3.61 -27.64 -5.00
N TYR A 409 -2.39 -27.58 -5.55
CA TYR A 409 -1.16 -27.72 -4.76
C TYR A 409 -0.99 -26.61 -3.73
N VAL A 410 -1.28 -25.35 -4.11
CA VAL A 410 -1.29 -24.24 -3.14
C VAL A 410 -2.40 -24.45 -2.13
N GLY A 411 -3.65 -24.66 -2.56
CA GLY A 411 -4.75 -25.02 -1.66
C GLY A 411 -5.00 -24.04 -0.50
N GLY A 412 -4.60 -22.77 -0.64
CA GLY A 412 -4.62 -21.77 0.44
C GLY A 412 -3.45 -21.85 1.44
N ASN A 413 -2.53 -22.82 1.27
CA ASN A 413 -1.32 -22.96 2.07
C ASN A 413 -0.19 -22.09 1.52
N TRP A 414 0.13 -21.01 2.24
CA TRP A 414 1.20 -20.08 1.89
C TRP A 414 2.60 -20.69 1.91
N SER A 415 2.83 -21.77 2.65
CA SER A 415 4.10 -22.50 2.62
C SER A 415 4.30 -23.18 1.26
N ASN A 416 3.24 -23.76 0.69
CA ASN A 416 3.30 -24.39 -0.64
C ASN A 416 3.50 -23.35 -1.75
N MET A 417 2.97 -22.14 -1.57
CA MET A 417 3.19 -21.01 -2.48
C MET A 417 4.68 -20.65 -2.63
N HIS A 418 5.52 -20.97 -1.64
CA HIS A 418 6.96 -20.72 -1.70
C HIS A 418 7.63 -21.32 -2.95
N VAL A 419 7.17 -22.49 -3.41
CA VAL A 419 7.69 -23.13 -4.62
C VAL A 419 7.55 -22.21 -5.83
N TYR A 420 6.38 -21.59 -6.03
CA TYR A 420 6.14 -20.70 -7.15
C TYR A 420 6.75 -19.31 -6.99
N MET A 421 6.88 -18.83 -5.75
CA MET A 421 7.35 -17.47 -5.47
C MET A 421 8.87 -17.35 -5.31
N ARG A 422 9.55 -18.43 -4.90
CA ARG A 422 10.99 -18.42 -4.55
C ARG A 422 11.83 -19.45 -5.30
N VAL A 423 11.24 -20.56 -5.74
CA VAL A 423 12.00 -21.65 -6.39
C VAL A 423 11.87 -21.63 -7.91
N GLN A 424 10.69 -21.30 -8.42
CA GLN A 424 10.38 -21.21 -9.86
C GLN A 424 11.10 -20.03 -10.51
N ASN A 425 11.78 -20.27 -11.62
CA ASN A 425 12.23 -19.29 -12.60
C ASN A 425 11.53 -19.53 -13.95
N VAL A 426 11.65 -18.59 -14.88
CA VAL A 426 10.92 -18.62 -16.15
C VAL A 426 11.90 -18.57 -17.31
N LYS A 427 11.80 -19.52 -18.23
CA LYS A 427 12.45 -19.48 -19.55
C LYS A 427 11.35 -19.29 -20.60
N LEU A 428 11.26 -18.09 -21.15
CA LEU A 428 10.14 -17.72 -22.01
C LEU A 428 10.27 -18.35 -23.41
N ASP A 429 9.16 -18.90 -23.92
CA ASP A 429 9.05 -19.38 -25.30
C ASP A 429 9.03 -18.17 -26.25
N ILE A 430 10.12 -17.95 -26.99
CA ILE A 430 10.30 -16.75 -27.81
C ILE A 430 9.21 -16.58 -28.88
N PRO A 431 8.78 -17.62 -29.63
CA PRO A 431 7.66 -17.49 -30.57
C PRO A 431 6.32 -17.06 -29.93
N ARG A 432 5.95 -17.62 -28.76
CA ARG A 432 4.75 -17.24 -28.00
C ARG A 432 4.90 -15.84 -27.42
N PHE A 433 6.06 -15.55 -26.83
CA PHE A 433 6.35 -14.27 -26.22
C PHE A 433 6.38 -13.13 -27.23
N ARG A 434 6.88 -13.35 -28.46
CA ARG A 434 6.81 -12.37 -29.56
C ARG A 434 5.38 -11.95 -29.85
N ARG A 435 4.40 -12.87 -29.82
CA ARG A 435 2.98 -12.53 -30.04
C ARG A 435 2.42 -11.66 -28.92
N PHE A 436 2.87 -11.89 -27.68
CA PHE A 436 2.54 -11.02 -26.55
C PHE A 436 3.18 -9.63 -26.71
N LEU A 437 4.45 -9.55 -27.05
CA LEU A 437 5.16 -8.30 -27.27
C LEU A 437 4.55 -7.45 -28.38
N LYS A 438 4.07 -8.05 -29.48
CA LYS A 438 3.36 -7.31 -30.54
C LYS A 438 2.11 -6.58 -30.01
N ARG A 439 1.32 -7.23 -29.15
CA ARG A 439 0.16 -6.58 -28.50
C ARG A 439 0.58 -5.47 -27.54
N VAL A 440 1.65 -5.69 -26.77
CA VAL A 440 2.22 -4.64 -25.90
C VAL A 440 2.69 -3.45 -26.74
N TYR A 441 3.32 -3.72 -27.89
CA TYR A 441 3.82 -2.71 -28.81
C TYR A 441 2.71 -1.87 -29.42
N GLU A 442 1.65 -2.50 -29.94
CA GLU A 442 0.49 -1.81 -30.52
C GLU A 442 -0.15 -0.85 -29.50
N ASN A 443 -0.34 -1.30 -28.26
CA ASN A 443 -0.87 -0.43 -27.19
C ASN A 443 0.10 0.71 -26.83
N ALA A 444 1.40 0.44 -26.78
CA ALA A 444 2.42 1.45 -26.48
C ALA A 444 2.55 2.50 -27.61
N ARG A 445 2.39 2.07 -28.86
CA ARG A 445 2.27 2.95 -30.04
C ARG A 445 1.05 3.84 -29.95
N GLU A 446 -0.12 3.25 -29.67
CA GLU A 446 -1.36 4.02 -29.52
C GLU A 446 -1.23 5.11 -28.44
N PHE A 447 -0.56 4.79 -27.32
CA PHE A 447 -0.27 5.77 -26.28
C PHE A 447 0.66 6.90 -26.77
N MET A 448 1.75 6.55 -27.45
CA MET A 448 2.71 7.51 -27.97
C MET A 448 2.09 8.45 -29.03
N ASP A 449 1.26 7.91 -29.92
CA ASP A 449 0.62 8.68 -31.00
C ASP A 449 -0.45 9.65 -30.48
N LYS A 450 -0.98 9.44 -29.26
CA LYS A 450 -1.95 10.36 -28.62
C LYS A 450 -1.31 11.59 -27.98
N GLY A 451 0.02 11.65 -27.85
CA GLY A 451 0.75 12.87 -27.47
C GLY A 451 0.52 13.39 -26.04
N TYR A 452 0.27 12.51 -25.07
CA TYR A 452 0.07 12.87 -23.65
C TYR A 452 1.37 13.23 -22.93
#